data_AF-A0A2I1E073-F1
#
_entry.id   AF-A0A2I1E073-F1
#
_cell.length_a   1.000
_cell.length_b   1.000
_cell.length_c   1.000
_cell.angle_alpha   90.00
_cell.angle_beta   90.00
_cell.angle_gamma   90.00
#
_symmetry.space_group_name_H-M   'P 1'
#
loop_
_entity.id
_entity.type
_entity.pdbx_description
1 polymer ?
#
loop_
_entity_poly.entity_id
_entity_poly.type
_entity_poly.pdbx_seq_one_letter_code
_entity_poly.pdbx_strand_id
1 'polypeptide(L)'
;MGQQQQQTPPQQQHQQHQQHQQHQQHHQQHQQHQQHQQHQHQQHQHQQHQQHQQHQQHQQHQQQHHQHQQQHHNYRSLSEVTCFKCGEKGHFANRCPRGQGNRY
;
A
#
# COMPACT_ATOMS: atom_id res chain seq x y z
N MET A 1 -36.27 64.91 5.17
CA MET A 1 -37.51 64.25 5.64
C MET A 1 -38.13 63.56 4.43
N GLY A 2 -37.83 62.32 4.06
CA GLY A 2 -37.82 61.08 4.84
C GLY A 2 -39.00 60.21 4.40
N GLN A 3 -39.22 60.01 3.09
CA GLN A 3 -40.30 59.17 2.58
C GLN A 3 -39.94 57.70 2.78
N GLN A 4 -40.46 57.11 3.85
CA GLN A 4 -40.41 55.66 4.06
C GLN A 4 -41.37 55.00 3.08
N GLN A 5 -40.81 54.40 2.03
CA GLN A 5 -41.53 53.56 1.08
C GLN A 5 -42.05 52.33 1.82
N GLN A 6 -43.38 52.26 1.98
CA GLN A 6 -44.08 51.08 2.48
C GLN A 6 -44.09 50.04 1.35
N GLN A 7 -43.29 48.99 1.49
CA GLN A 7 -43.24 47.87 0.55
C GLN A 7 -44.60 47.16 0.53
N THR A 8 -45.10 46.81 -0.65
CA THR A 8 -46.40 46.13 -0.79
C THR A 8 -46.29 44.67 -0.30
N PRO A 9 -47.35 44.10 0.30
CA PRO A 9 -47.33 42.74 0.86
C PRO A 9 -46.80 41.62 -0.08
N PRO A 10 -47.05 41.60 -1.41
CA PRO A 10 -46.49 40.58 -2.28
C PRO A 10 -44.96 40.69 -2.50
N GLN A 11 -44.38 41.89 -2.37
CA GLN A 11 -42.94 42.08 -2.55
C GLN A 11 -42.12 41.49 -1.38
N GLN A 12 -42.65 41.60 -0.16
CA GLN A 12 -41.98 41.07 1.03
C GLN A 12 -41.94 39.53 1.07
N GLN A 13 -43.00 38.87 0.58
CA GLN A 13 -43.03 37.41 0.45
C GLN A 13 -42.02 36.89 -0.58
N HIS A 14 -41.83 37.61 -1.69
CA HIS A 14 -40.82 37.25 -2.68
C HIS A 14 -39.40 37.34 -2.11
N GLN A 15 -39.10 38.42 -1.35
CA GLN A 15 -37.81 38.60 -0.69
C GLN A 15 -37.51 37.46 0.30
N GLN A 16 -38.49 37.04 1.10
CA GLN A 16 -38.34 35.93 2.05
C GLN A 16 -38.12 34.59 1.33
N HIS A 17 -38.86 34.32 0.25
CA HIS A 17 -38.67 33.11 -0.55
C HIS A 17 -37.27 33.06 -1.15
N GLN A 18 -36.78 34.19 -1.68
CA GLN A 18 -35.44 34.29 -2.25
C GLN A 18 -34.35 34.04 -1.20
N GLN A 19 -34.50 34.58 0.02
CA GLN A 19 -33.58 34.30 1.13
C GLN A 19 -33.60 32.83 1.55
N HIS A 20 -34.79 32.21 1.62
CA HIS A 20 -34.91 30.80 1.93
C HIS A 20 -34.23 29.92 0.87
N GLN A 21 -34.43 30.23 -0.41
CA GLN A 21 -33.82 29.51 -1.52
C GLN A 21 -32.29 29.64 -1.50
N GLN A 22 -31.75 30.83 -1.20
CA GLN A 22 -30.30 31.03 -1.02
C GLN A 22 -29.75 30.21 0.15
N HIS A 23 -30.46 30.18 1.29
CA HIS A 23 -30.05 29.38 2.44
C HIS A 23 -30.05 27.88 2.12
N GLN A 24 -31.09 27.39 1.42
CA GLN A 24 -31.19 26.01 1.00
C GLN A 24 -30.07 25.62 0.02
N GLN A 25 -29.72 26.50 -0.92
CA GLN A 25 -28.58 26.30 -1.83
C GLN A 25 -27.25 26.22 -1.06
N HIS A 26 -27.02 27.12 -0.10
CA HIS A 26 -25.81 27.09 0.71
C HIS A 26 -25.71 25.82 1.57
N HIS A 27 -26.84 25.38 2.15
CA HIS A 27 -26.89 24.12 2.90
C HIS A 27 -26.57 22.91 2.01
N GLN A 28 -27.13 22.87 0.79
CA GLN A 28 -26.85 21.81 -0.18
C GLN A 28 -25.36 21.78 -0.56
N GLN A 29 -24.75 22.94 -0.81
CA GLN A 29 -23.31 23.05 -1.13
C GLN A 29 -22.45 22.60 0.05
N HIS A 30 -22.80 22.98 1.28
CA HIS A 30 -22.10 22.53 2.47
C HIS A 30 -22.16 21.02 2.65
N GLN A 31 -23.33 20.41 2.43
CA GLN A 31 -23.51 18.97 2.50
C GLN A 31 -22.69 18.23 1.45
N GLN A 32 -22.66 18.73 0.21
CA GLN A 32 -21.81 18.18 -0.86
C GLN A 32 -20.31 18.28 -0.50
N HIS A 33 -19.89 19.42 0.05
CA HIS A 33 -18.52 19.61 0.48
C HIS A 33 -18.13 18.64 1.60
N GLN A 34 -19.01 18.45 2.59
CA GLN A 34 -18.78 17.52 3.69
C GLN A 34 -18.69 16.06 3.19
N GLN A 35 -19.55 15.66 2.26
CA GLN A 35 -19.48 14.33 1.62
C GLN A 35 -18.17 14.14 0.86
N HIS A 36 -17.73 15.17 0.11
CA HIS A 36 -16.46 15.13 -0.58
C HIS A 36 -15.28 14.99 0.38
N GLN A 37 -15.25 15.77 1.47
CA GLN A 37 -14.21 15.67 2.50
C GLN A 37 -14.18 14.27 3.15
N GLN A 38 -15.34 13.69 3.47
CA GLN A 38 -15.42 12.33 4.02
C GLN A 38 -14.87 11.30 3.03
N HIS A 39 -15.20 11.43 1.76
CA HIS A 39 -14.70 10.54 0.72
C HIS A 39 -13.18 10.66 0.55
N GLN A 40 -12.65 11.87 0.51
CA GLN A 40 -11.20 12.14 0.45
C GLN A 40 -10.48 11.53 1.66
N HIS A 41 -11.04 11.68 2.86
CA HIS A 41 -10.47 11.08 4.07
C HIS A 41 -10.46 9.55 4.00
N GLN A 42 -11.56 8.93 3.57
CA GLN A 42 -11.65 7.48 3.45
C GLN A 42 -10.70 6.93 2.38
N GLN A 43 -10.56 7.62 1.24
CA GLN A 43 -9.56 7.26 0.22
C GLN A 43 -8.14 7.33 0.76
N HIS A 44 -7.80 8.39 1.51
CA HIS A 44 -6.47 8.54 2.10
C HIS A 44 -6.16 7.43 3.10
N GLN A 45 -7.12 7.09 3.98
CA GLN A 45 -6.97 5.98 4.92
C GLN A 45 -6.78 4.64 4.20
N HIS A 46 -7.54 4.39 3.13
CA HIS A 46 -7.39 3.18 2.33
C HIS A 46 -6.01 3.11 1.67
N GLN A 47 -5.52 4.22 1.10
CA GLN A 47 -4.20 4.28 0.48
C GLN A 47 -3.07 4.01 1.50
N GLN A 48 -3.15 4.61 2.69
CA GLN A 48 -2.17 4.36 3.76
C GLN A 48 -2.19 2.89 4.21
N HIS A 49 -3.37 2.31 4.38
CA HIS A 49 -3.51 0.91 4.76
C HIS A 49 -2.90 -0.02 3.71
N GLN A 50 -3.16 0.23 2.42
CA GLN A 50 -2.61 -0.56 1.33
C GLN A 50 -1.07 -0.47 1.27
N GLN A 51 -0.50 0.73 1.46
CA GLN A 51 0.96 0.90 1.52
C GLN A 51 1.57 0.15 2.71
N HIS A 52 0.95 0.24 3.89
CA HIS A 52 1.41 -0.48 5.07
C HIS A 52 1.37 -2.01 4.85
N GLN A 53 0.28 -2.52 4.28
CA GLN A 53 0.12 -3.95 3.99
C GLN A 53 1.18 -4.45 3.00
N GLN A 54 1.46 -3.69 1.94
CA GLN A 54 2.52 -4.01 0.98
C GLN A 54 3.90 -4.03 1.64
N HIS A 55 4.21 -3.03 2.47
CA HIS A 55 5.48 -2.99 3.20
C HIS A 55 5.62 -4.19 4.15
N GLN A 56 4.57 -4.52 4.89
CA GLN A 56 4.56 -5.64 5.82
C GLN A 56 4.78 -6.98 5.09
N GLN A 57 4.12 -7.19 3.94
CA GLN A 57 4.33 -8.38 3.11
C GLN A 57 5.77 -8.47 2.60
N HIS A 58 6.33 -7.36 2.12
CA HIS A 58 7.72 -7.32 1.66
C HIS A 58 8.70 -7.64 2.79
N GLN A 59 8.48 -7.06 3.97
CA GLN A 59 9.32 -7.30 5.15
C GLN A 59 9.26 -8.77 5.59
N GLN A 60 8.08 -9.41 5.57
CA GLN A 60 7.95 -10.84 5.87
C GLN A 60 8.69 -11.71 4.85
N HIS A 61 8.59 -11.41 3.56
CA HIS A 61 9.31 -12.15 2.52
C HIS A 61 10.83 -12.00 2.66
N GLN A 62 11.30 -10.79 2.95
CA GLN A 62 12.72 -10.55 3.23
C GLN A 62 13.21 -11.35 4.45
N GLN A 63 12.43 -11.40 5.54
CA GLN A 63 12.78 -12.18 6.73
C GLN A 63 12.89 -13.68 6.42
N GLN A 64 11.95 -14.24 5.64
CA GLN A 64 12.00 -15.64 5.21
C GLN A 64 13.25 -15.91 4.36
N HIS A 65 13.57 -15.01 3.42
CA HIS A 65 14.76 -15.14 2.59
C HIS A 65 16.05 -15.07 3.43
N HIS A 66 16.09 -14.17 4.43
CA HIS A 66 17.24 -14.04 5.33
C HIS A 66 17.43 -15.29 6.21
N GLN A 67 16.34 -15.89 6.71
CA GLN A 67 16.39 -17.16 7.44
C GLN A 67 16.89 -18.32 6.56
N HIS A 68 16.42 -18.40 5.31
CA HIS A 68 16.87 -19.45 4.38
C HIS A 68 18.35 -19.26 3.96
N GLN A 69 18.80 -18.02 3.81
CA GLN A 69 20.18 -17.71 3.47
C GLN A 69 21.14 -18.11 4.61
N GLN A 70 20.75 -17.91 5.87
CA GLN A 70 21.53 -18.37 7.02
C GLN A 70 21.63 -19.92 7.09
N GLN A 71 20.59 -20.64 6.66
CA GLN A 71 20.62 -22.11 6.61
C GLN A 71 21.49 -22.66 5.46
N HIS A 72 21.67 -21.92 4.37
CA HIS A 72 22.58 -22.30 3.29
C HIS A 72 24.07 -22.14 3.62
N HIS A 73 24.42 -21.42 4.69
CA HIS A 73 25.79 -21.42 5.24
C HIS A 73 26.11 -22.68 6.06
N ASN A 74 25.10 -23.52 6.35
CA ASN A 74 25.29 -24.79 7.05
C ASN A 74 25.46 -25.99 6.11
N TYR A 75 25.36 -25.80 4.80
CA TYR A 75 26.01 -26.72 3.87
C TYR A 75 27.50 -26.52 4.07
N ARG A 76 28.16 -27.54 4.65
CA ARG A 76 29.63 -27.69 4.65
C ARG A 76 30.17 -27.01 3.40
N SER A 77 30.91 -25.92 3.60
CA SER A 77 31.48 -25.16 2.49
C SER A 77 32.09 -26.16 1.50
N LEU A 78 31.94 -25.97 0.18
CA LEU A 78 32.46 -26.93 -0.80
C LEU A 78 33.95 -27.26 -0.54
N SER A 79 34.70 -26.30 0.02
CA SER A 79 36.06 -26.45 0.54
C SER A 79 36.26 -27.53 1.62
N GLU A 80 35.26 -27.84 2.43
CA GLU A 80 35.29 -28.89 3.46
C GLU A 80 34.76 -30.25 2.96
N VAL A 81 34.00 -30.25 1.86
CA VAL A 81 33.43 -31.47 1.26
C VAL A 81 34.54 -32.26 0.56
N THR A 82 34.73 -33.52 0.96
CA THR A 82 35.69 -34.45 0.34
C THR A 82 34.95 -35.46 -0.54
N CYS A 83 35.44 -35.65 -1.77
CA CYS A 83 34.85 -36.56 -2.73
C CYS A 83 35.18 -38.02 -2.40
N PHE A 84 34.15 -38.85 -2.20
CA PHE A 84 34.34 -40.28 -1.92
C PHE A 84 34.91 -41.10 -3.10
N LYS A 85 34.91 -40.53 -4.32
CA LYS A 85 35.44 -41.22 -5.53
C LYS A 85 36.93 -40.99 -5.74
N CYS A 86 37.44 -39.79 -5.45
CA CYS A 86 38.85 -39.44 -5.71
C CYS A 86 39.62 -38.96 -4.48
N GLY A 87 38.95 -38.73 -3.34
CA GLY A 87 39.57 -38.25 -2.10
C GLY A 87 39.89 -36.75 -2.06
N GLU A 88 39.61 -35.99 -3.12
CA GLU A 88 39.90 -34.55 -3.18
C GLU A 88 38.76 -33.71 -2.59
N LYS A 89 39.10 -32.54 -2.03
CA LYS A 89 38.13 -31.57 -1.49
C LYS A 89 37.57 -30.64 -2.57
N GLY A 90 36.47 -29.95 -2.29
CA GLY A 90 35.91 -28.93 -3.20
C GLY A 90 34.66 -29.38 -3.96
N HIS A 91 34.33 -30.67 -3.95
CA HIS A 91 33.22 -31.20 -4.75
C HIS A 91 32.64 -32.51 -4.17
N PHE A 92 31.35 -32.73 -4.43
CA PHE A 92 30.69 -34.00 -4.12
C PHE A 92 30.98 -35.07 -5.19
N ALA A 93 30.89 -36.34 -4.82
CA ALA A 93 31.12 -37.49 -5.71
C ALA A 93 30.30 -37.47 -7.02
N ASN A 94 29.09 -36.88 -7.00
CA ASN A 94 28.23 -36.75 -8.18
C ASN A 94 28.72 -35.70 -9.19
N ARG A 95 29.57 -34.77 -8.74
CA ARG A 95 30.24 -33.75 -9.57
C ARG A 95 31.74 -34.02 -9.69
N CYS A 96 32.18 -35.26 -9.44
CA CYS A 96 33.59 -35.61 -9.50
C CYS A 96 34.11 -35.53 -10.95
N PRO A 97 35.05 -34.63 -11.26
CA PRO A 97 35.59 -34.49 -12.62
C PRO A 97 36.36 -35.75 -13.04
N ARG A 98 36.90 -36.50 -12.07
CA ARG A 98 37.64 -37.75 -12.29
C ARG A 98 36.72 -38.95 -12.50
N GLY A 99 35.41 -38.82 -12.21
CA GLY A 99 34.42 -39.88 -12.34
C GLY A 99 33.85 -40.07 -13.74
N GLN A 100 34.19 -39.20 -14.70
CA GLN A 100 33.72 -39.28 -16.08
C GLN A 100 34.66 -40.06 -17.01
N GLY A 101 35.77 -40.60 -16.51
CA GLY A 101 36.69 -41.33 -17.40
C GLY A 101 37.87 -41.98 -16.71
N ASN A 102 37.62 -43.04 -15.93
CA ASN A 102 38.44 -44.25 -16.02
C ASN A 102 37.86 -45.36 -15.15
N ARG A 103 37.16 -46.29 -15.80
CA ARG A 103 37.19 -47.70 -15.40
C ARG A 103 38.51 -48.25 -15.88
N TYR A 104 39.40 -48.59 -14.97
CA TYR A 104 40.38 -49.65 -15.13
C TYR A 104 40.60 -50.28 -13.76
#